data_AF-J3NYT7-F1
#
_entry.id   AF-J3NYT7-F1
#
_cell.length_a   1.000
_cell.length_b   1.000
_cell.length_c   1.000
_cell.angle_alpha   90.00
_cell.angle_beta   90.00
_cell.angle_gamma   90.00
#
_symmetry.space_group_name_H-M   'P 1'
#
loop_
_entity.id
_entity.type
_entity.pdbx_description
1 polymer ?
#
loop_
_entity_poly.entity_id
_entity_poly.type
_entity_poly.pdbx_seq_one_letter_code
_entity_poly.pdbx_strand_id
1 'polypeptide(L)'
;MNPKTLLKTVGVLLFGHAWAQYIEMVPGTYTDQETGIDFVTWSPLTGEGGVGGYTFGIALPEDALKTDSKDGYYMPALYSGNSTVTQIRSAVNDTNYELVFRCQDCLWWSEEGYEPGSLSTSNPDQYATLGYAQSKAAPQPAGCPGRIGFTFHDDGFAQYFAEYAGAVSPKYKEWAALATKTVTGTCS
;
A
#
# COMPACT_ATOMS: atom_id res chain seq x y z
N MET A 1 47.20 -42.18 -13.99
CA MET A 1 46.25 -41.58 -14.96
C MET A 1 45.10 -40.94 -14.19
N ASN A 2 44.44 -39.95 -14.78
CA ASN A 2 43.22 -39.30 -14.26
C ASN A 2 42.21 -39.31 -15.44
N PRO A 3 40.91 -39.56 -15.21
CA PRO A 3 40.01 -38.41 -15.25
C PRO A 3 38.83 -38.46 -14.26
N LYS A 4 38.78 -37.44 -13.40
CA LYS A 4 37.63 -36.56 -13.13
C LYS A 4 36.23 -37.19 -13.24
N THR A 5 35.55 -37.36 -12.10
CA THR A 5 34.08 -37.33 -12.04
C THR A 5 33.64 -36.23 -11.07
N LEU A 6 32.73 -35.37 -11.55
CA LEU A 6 32.31 -34.09 -10.94
C LEU A 6 32.14 -34.09 -9.41
N LEU A 7 32.86 -33.19 -8.76
CA LEU A 7 32.38 -32.57 -7.52
C LEU A 7 31.12 -31.76 -7.88
N LYS A 8 29.95 -32.13 -7.34
CA LYS A 8 28.71 -31.35 -7.50
C LYS A 8 28.75 -30.11 -6.61
N THR A 9 29.54 -29.11 -6.99
CA THR A 9 29.47 -27.79 -6.39
C THR A 9 28.11 -27.17 -6.72
N VAL A 10 27.18 -27.17 -5.75
CA VAL A 10 25.99 -26.32 -5.83
C VAL A 10 26.45 -24.89 -5.63
N GLY A 11 26.76 -24.21 -6.74
CA GLY A 11 27.11 -22.81 -6.75
C GLY A 11 25.88 -21.97 -6.41
N VAL A 12 25.71 -21.64 -5.13
CA VAL A 12 24.71 -20.65 -4.71
C VAL A 12 25.15 -19.30 -5.25
N LEU A 13 24.50 -18.86 -6.32
CA LEU A 13 24.59 -17.49 -6.81
C LEU A 13 23.92 -16.57 -5.78
N LEU A 14 24.72 -16.12 -4.81
CA LEU A 14 24.40 -14.96 -3.99
C LEU A 14 24.45 -13.72 -4.90
N PHE A 15 23.36 -13.51 -5.66
CA PHE A 15 23.08 -12.23 -6.26
C PHE A 15 22.99 -11.21 -5.14
N GLY A 16 23.98 -10.31 -5.06
CA GLY A 16 24.00 -9.17 -4.17
C GLY A 16 22.93 -8.16 -4.58
N HIS A 17 21.67 -8.49 -4.32
CA HIS A 17 20.57 -7.54 -4.42
C HIS A 17 20.83 -6.42 -3.43
N ALA A 18 20.74 -5.17 -3.89
CA ALA A 18 20.55 -4.06 -2.98
C ALA A 18 19.21 -4.30 -2.25
N TRP A 19 19.22 -4.19 -0.93
CA TRP A 19 18.04 -4.42 -0.09
C TRP A 19 17.06 -3.24 -0.20
N ALA A 20 16.42 -3.09 -1.36
CA ALA A 20 15.02 -2.68 -1.38
C ALA A 20 14.27 -3.69 -0.51
N GLN A 21 13.58 -3.20 0.52
CA GLN A 21 13.12 -4.02 1.63
C GLN A 21 11.82 -4.75 1.26
N TYR A 22 11.92 -5.70 0.33
CA TYR A 22 10.84 -6.60 -0.04
C TYR A 22 10.62 -7.62 1.08
N ILE A 23 9.59 -7.40 1.90
CA ILE A 23 9.11 -8.40 2.85
C ILE A 23 8.07 -9.29 2.16
N GLU A 24 8.11 -10.59 2.44
CA GLU A 24 7.01 -11.48 2.12
C GLU A 24 5.81 -11.12 3.03
N MET A 25 4.74 -10.61 2.44
CA MET A 25 3.47 -10.39 3.15
C MET A 25 2.55 -11.57 2.89
N VAL A 26 1.80 -11.99 3.91
CA VAL A 26 0.82 -13.06 3.81
C VAL A 26 -0.38 -12.56 3.00
N PRO A 27 -0.67 -13.14 1.82
CA PRO A 27 -1.87 -12.80 1.07
C PRO A 27 -3.10 -13.44 1.71
N GLY A 28 -4.23 -12.76 1.63
CA GLY A 28 -5.50 -13.23 2.17
C GLY A 28 -6.70 -12.53 1.56
N THR A 29 -7.86 -12.70 2.20
CA THR A 29 -9.08 -11.94 1.89
C THR A 29 -9.74 -11.45 3.16
N TYR A 30 -10.52 -10.37 3.03
CA TYR A 30 -11.32 -9.80 4.10
C TYR A 30 -12.68 -9.35 3.56
N THR A 31 -13.74 -9.53 4.33
CA THR A 31 -15.06 -8.96 4.04
C THR A 31 -15.44 -8.02 5.18
N ASP A 32 -15.59 -6.72 4.89
CA ASP A 32 -16.09 -5.76 5.87
C ASP A 32 -17.55 -6.12 6.23
N GLN A 33 -17.79 -6.37 7.52
CA GLN A 33 -19.04 -6.96 8.01
C GLN A 33 -20.23 -5.98 8.03
N GLU A 34 -19.99 -4.67 7.91
CA GLU A 34 -21.04 -3.64 7.92
C GLU A 34 -21.44 -3.19 6.51
N THR A 35 -20.54 -3.31 5.54
CA THR A 35 -20.71 -2.85 4.15
C THR A 35 -20.81 -3.98 3.13
N GLY A 36 -20.35 -5.19 3.47
CA GLY A 36 -20.34 -6.35 2.56
C GLY A 36 -19.39 -6.17 1.36
N ILE A 37 -18.30 -5.43 1.56
CA ILE A 37 -17.23 -5.24 0.58
C ILE A 37 -16.19 -6.34 0.79
N ASP A 38 -15.88 -7.08 -0.27
CA ASP A 38 -14.87 -8.14 -0.29
C ASP A 38 -13.54 -7.58 -0.83
N PHE A 39 -12.44 -7.82 -0.13
CA PHE A 39 -11.09 -7.35 -0.44
C PHE A 39 -10.12 -8.54 -0.58
N VAL A 40 -9.16 -8.43 -1.51
CA VAL A 40 -7.85 -9.10 -1.35
C VAL A 40 -7.02 -8.28 -0.38
N THR A 41 -6.29 -8.95 0.50
CA THR A 41 -5.51 -8.31 1.56
C THR A 41 -4.08 -8.84 1.67
N TRP A 42 -3.20 -8.02 2.25
CA TRP A 42 -1.83 -8.40 2.60
C TRP A 42 -1.53 -7.97 4.03
N SER A 43 -0.99 -8.89 4.83
CA SER A 43 -0.58 -8.68 6.23
C SER A 43 0.91 -9.01 6.40
N PRO A 44 1.69 -8.27 7.22
CA PRO A 44 3.10 -8.59 7.42
C PRO A 44 3.26 -9.90 8.21
N LEU A 45 4.37 -10.62 7.97
CA LEU A 45 4.70 -11.82 8.74
C LEU A 45 4.98 -11.48 10.21
N THR A 46 4.18 -12.05 11.12
CA THR A 46 4.32 -11.90 12.58
C THR A 46 5.48 -12.74 13.13
N GLY A 47 6.70 -12.33 12.84
CA GLY A 47 7.96 -12.96 13.28
C GLY A 47 9.08 -11.96 13.57
N GLU A 48 10.20 -12.44 14.09
CA GLU A 48 11.35 -11.59 14.48
C GLU A 48 11.88 -10.78 13.28
N GLY A 49 11.65 -9.47 13.31
CA GLY A 49 12.04 -8.50 12.27
C GLY A 49 10.87 -7.75 11.64
N GLY A 50 9.65 -8.28 11.69
CA GLY A 50 8.46 -7.72 11.03
C GLY A 50 7.36 -7.28 12.00
N VAL A 51 7.62 -6.27 12.84
CA VAL A 51 6.54 -5.68 13.65
C VAL A 51 5.69 -4.77 12.78
N GLY A 52 4.38 -4.98 12.78
CA GLY A 52 3.39 -4.15 12.09
C GLY A 52 1.99 -4.70 12.30
N GLY A 53 1.05 -3.86 12.76
CA GLY A 53 -0.32 -4.28 13.12
C GLY A 53 -1.34 -4.17 11.99
N TYR A 54 -0.91 -3.75 10.80
CA TYR A 54 -1.80 -3.34 9.71
C TYR A 54 -2.04 -4.43 8.66
N THR A 55 -3.24 -4.45 8.09
CA THR A 55 -3.61 -5.24 6.91
C THR A 55 -4.15 -4.27 5.86
N PHE A 56 -3.53 -4.23 4.69
CA PHE A 56 -3.99 -3.39 3.58
C PHE A 56 -4.80 -4.22 2.58
N GLY A 57 -5.76 -3.58 1.90
CA GLY A 57 -6.54 -4.17 0.83
C GLY A 57 -7.06 -3.09 -0.11
N ILE A 58 -7.21 -3.43 -1.40
CA ILE A 58 -7.63 -2.48 -2.44
C ILE A 58 -8.62 -3.15 -3.38
N ALA A 59 -9.61 -2.40 -3.87
CA ALA A 59 -10.49 -2.77 -4.98
C ALA A 59 -10.43 -1.66 -6.04
N LEU A 60 -10.32 -2.02 -7.32
CA LEU A 60 -9.78 -1.13 -8.37
C LEU A 60 -10.60 -1.10 -9.68
N PRO A 61 -10.61 0.04 -10.41
CA PRO A 61 -11.17 0.16 -11.75
C PRO A 61 -10.19 -0.30 -12.85
N GLU A 62 -10.64 -0.23 -14.11
CA GLU A 62 -10.07 -0.92 -15.28
C GLU A 62 -8.89 -0.17 -15.95
N ASP A 63 -8.60 1.09 -15.58
CA ASP A 63 -8.11 2.11 -16.52
C ASP A 63 -6.93 3.03 -16.09
N ALA A 64 -6.11 2.70 -15.07
CA ALA A 64 -5.13 3.63 -14.45
C ALA A 64 -3.62 3.28 -14.65
N LEU A 65 -2.88 3.89 -15.59
CA LEU A 65 -1.49 3.52 -16.04
C LEU A 65 -0.62 4.81 -16.34
N LYS A 66 0.72 5.04 -16.18
CA LYS A 66 2.01 4.30 -15.90
C LYS A 66 3.07 5.24 -15.22
N THR A 67 3.98 4.78 -14.32
CA THR A 67 5.31 5.32 -13.80
C THR A 67 5.46 6.00 -12.40
N ASP A 68 6.69 6.27 -11.90
CA ASP A 68 6.99 6.53 -10.48
C ASP A 68 7.73 7.86 -10.17
N SER A 69 7.67 8.30 -8.89
CA SER A 69 8.21 9.58 -8.38
C SER A 69 9.65 9.48 -7.83
N LYS A 70 10.27 10.65 -7.56
CA LYS A 70 11.64 10.85 -7.03
C LYS A 70 11.63 11.84 -5.85
N ASP A 71 12.59 11.87 -4.93
CA ASP A 71 13.37 10.81 -4.27
C ASP A 71 14.09 11.49 -3.07
N GLY A 72 14.03 10.92 -1.86
CA GLY A 72 14.73 11.47 -0.70
C GLY A 72 13.99 11.36 0.65
N TYR A 73 14.77 11.16 1.72
CA TYR A 73 14.27 10.92 3.08
C TYR A 73 13.95 12.22 3.84
N TYR A 74 12.85 12.87 3.47
CA TYR A 74 12.31 14.06 4.14
C TYR A 74 10.79 13.95 4.34
N MET A 75 10.18 14.91 5.05
CA MET A 75 8.73 14.97 5.26
C MET A 75 7.99 15.06 3.92
N PRO A 76 7.07 14.14 3.58
CA PRO A 76 6.24 14.25 2.38
C PRO A 76 5.48 15.58 2.34
N ALA A 77 5.42 16.20 1.16
CA ALA A 77 4.56 17.36 0.93
C ALA A 77 3.07 16.94 0.84
N LEU A 78 2.17 17.94 0.86
CA LEU A 78 0.80 17.71 0.40
C LEU A 78 0.83 17.50 -1.11
N TYR A 79 0.25 16.39 -1.57
CA TYR A 79 0.05 16.13 -2.99
C TYR A 79 -0.93 17.16 -3.59
N SER A 80 -0.52 17.82 -4.68
CA SER A 80 -1.26 18.90 -5.35
C SER A 80 -2.01 18.49 -6.62
N GLY A 81 -1.99 17.20 -6.98
CA GLY A 81 -2.81 16.65 -8.08
C GLY A 81 -4.26 16.34 -7.70
N ASN A 82 -5.00 15.72 -8.61
CA ASN A 82 -6.47 15.64 -8.56
C ASN A 82 -7.06 14.49 -7.70
N SER A 83 -6.23 13.73 -6.99
CA SER A 83 -6.65 12.52 -6.27
C SER A 83 -7.68 12.82 -5.16
N THR A 84 -8.81 12.10 -5.15
CA THR A 84 -9.91 12.32 -4.20
C THR A 84 -10.15 11.10 -3.33
N VAL A 85 -10.03 11.28 -2.01
CA VAL A 85 -10.34 10.25 -1.00
C VAL A 85 -11.70 10.53 -0.36
N THR A 86 -12.63 9.58 -0.47
CA THR A 86 -13.96 9.67 0.14
C THR A 86 -14.20 8.44 1.01
N GLN A 87 -14.54 8.63 2.29
CA GLN A 87 -14.77 7.51 3.21
C GLN A 87 -16.12 6.84 2.95
N ILE A 88 -16.13 5.51 3.13
CA ILE A 88 -17.32 4.68 3.23
C ILE A 88 -17.60 4.43 4.72
N ARG A 89 -16.62 3.90 5.44
CA ARG A 89 -16.69 3.52 6.85
C ARG A 89 -15.36 3.79 7.54
N SER A 90 -15.42 4.14 8.82
CA SER A 90 -14.26 4.17 9.71
C SER A 90 -14.70 3.71 11.10
N ALA A 91 -13.84 2.94 11.77
CA ALA A 91 -14.05 2.42 13.10
C ALA A 91 -12.74 2.47 13.89
N VAL A 92 -12.81 2.70 15.21
CA VAL A 92 -11.64 2.77 16.10
C VAL A 92 -12.01 2.13 17.44
N ASN A 93 -11.09 1.35 18.00
CA ASN A 93 -11.15 0.84 19.37
C ASN A 93 -9.76 0.99 20.03
N ASP A 94 -9.64 0.58 21.29
CA ASP A 94 -8.44 0.72 22.13
C ASP A 94 -7.15 0.09 21.56
N THR A 95 -7.25 -0.73 20.51
CA THR A 95 -6.13 -1.51 19.94
C THR A 95 -5.98 -1.40 18.42
N ASN A 96 -7.04 -1.00 17.70
CA ASN A 96 -7.10 -1.06 16.25
C ASN A 96 -7.93 0.10 15.68
N TYR A 97 -7.60 0.53 14.47
CA TYR A 97 -8.47 1.34 13.62
C TYR A 97 -8.71 0.64 12.30
N GLU A 98 -9.84 0.95 11.68
CA GLU A 98 -10.24 0.46 10.37
C GLU A 98 -10.77 1.62 9.54
N LEU A 99 -10.41 1.66 8.26
CA LEU A 99 -10.80 2.71 7.32
C LEU A 99 -11.09 2.10 5.95
N VAL A 100 -12.36 2.10 5.58
CA VAL A 100 -12.82 1.71 4.24
C VAL A 100 -13.13 2.99 3.47
N PHE A 101 -12.40 3.21 2.38
CA PHE A 101 -12.48 4.42 1.57
C PHE A 101 -12.44 4.09 0.08
N ARG A 102 -12.99 5.00 -0.74
CA ARG A 102 -12.78 5.02 -2.17
C ARG A 102 -11.70 6.04 -2.48
N CYS A 103 -10.73 5.65 -3.29
CA CYS A 103 -9.73 6.53 -3.87
C CYS A 103 -10.05 6.72 -5.36
N GLN A 104 -10.38 7.95 -5.76
CA GLN A 104 -10.57 8.34 -7.15
C GLN A 104 -9.31 9.05 -7.64
N ASP A 105 -8.88 8.75 -8.86
CA ASP A 105 -7.73 9.41 -9.50
C ASP A 105 -6.44 9.33 -8.65
N CYS A 106 -6.32 8.28 -7.83
CA CYS A 106 -5.18 8.03 -6.93
C CYS A 106 -4.16 7.05 -7.50
N LEU A 107 -4.58 6.19 -8.43
CA LEU A 107 -3.65 5.24 -9.06
C LEU A 107 -2.83 5.88 -10.16
N TRP A 108 -3.17 7.07 -10.65
CA TRP A 108 -2.33 7.89 -11.52
C TRP A 108 -2.01 9.22 -10.82
N TRP A 109 -0.78 9.71 -10.98
CA TRP A 109 -0.29 10.97 -10.42
C TRP A 109 0.52 11.77 -11.43
N SER A 110 0.46 13.10 -11.30
CA SER A 110 1.27 14.04 -12.07
C SER A 110 1.33 15.36 -11.31
N GLU A 111 2.51 15.72 -10.80
CA GLU A 111 2.72 16.87 -9.91
C GLU A 111 3.88 17.73 -10.39
N GLU A 112 3.80 19.05 -10.20
CA GLU A 112 4.85 19.98 -10.64
C GLU A 112 6.15 19.74 -9.85
N GLY A 113 7.25 19.54 -10.59
CA GLY A 113 8.57 19.24 -10.02
C GLY A 113 8.87 17.76 -9.78
N TYR A 114 7.91 16.86 -9.98
CA TYR A 114 8.08 15.42 -9.86
C TYR A 114 7.88 14.69 -11.20
N GLU A 115 8.41 13.48 -11.31
CA GLU A 115 8.10 12.60 -12.44
C GLU A 115 6.67 12.02 -12.26
N PRO A 116 5.82 12.00 -13.31
CA PRO A 116 4.45 11.50 -13.22
C PRO A 116 4.39 9.96 -13.26
N GLY A 117 3.24 9.40 -12.88
CA GLY A 117 2.83 8.09 -13.40
C GLY A 117 1.73 7.36 -12.65
N SER A 118 1.89 6.06 -12.35
CA SER A 118 0.83 5.20 -11.79
C SER A 118 1.27 3.85 -11.20
N LEU A 119 0.33 3.20 -10.50
CA LEU A 119 0.24 1.75 -10.35
C LEU A 119 -0.60 1.09 -11.47
N SER A 120 -0.02 0.18 -12.26
CA SER A 120 -0.70 -0.45 -13.42
C SER A 120 -1.56 -1.66 -13.06
N THR A 121 -2.89 -1.53 -13.11
CA THR A 121 -3.85 -2.63 -12.81
C THR A 121 -3.97 -3.68 -13.91
N SER A 122 -3.67 -3.35 -15.16
CA SER A 122 -3.69 -4.27 -16.30
C SER A 122 -2.33 -4.91 -16.61
N ASN A 123 -1.44 -5.01 -15.61
CA ASN A 123 -0.22 -5.84 -15.70
C ASN A 123 -0.62 -7.31 -16.00
N PRO A 124 -0.09 -7.97 -17.06
CA PRO A 124 -0.37 -9.38 -17.33
C PRO A 124 0.03 -10.33 -16.19
N ASP A 125 1.02 -9.95 -15.37
CA ASP A 125 1.48 -10.73 -14.21
C ASP A 125 0.63 -10.47 -12.95
N GLN A 126 -0.39 -9.60 -13.03
CA GLN A 126 -1.40 -9.32 -12.00
C GLN A 126 -0.88 -8.93 -10.60
N TYR A 127 0.33 -8.38 -10.53
CA TYR A 127 0.90 -7.80 -9.30
C TYR A 127 1.32 -6.34 -9.48
N ALA A 128 1.41 -5.62 -8.38
CA ALA A 128 2.02 -4.29 -8.31
C ALA A 128 2.98 -4.18 -7.11
N THR A 129 3.99 -3.31 -7.20
CA THR A 129 4.78 -2.95 -6.02
C THR A 129 3.97 -1.99 -5.14
N LEU A 130 3.83 -2.34 -3.86
CA LEU A 130 3.28 -1.47 -2.83
C LEU A 130 4.31 -1.27 -1.71
N GLY A 131 4.03 -0.34 -0.80
CA GLY A 131 4.80 -0.16 0.42
C GLY A 131 3.91 0.21 1.60
N TYR A 132 4.42 0.00 2.81
CA TYR A 132 3.78 0.47 4.04
C TYR A 132 4.80 1.15 4.95
N ALA A 133 4.30 2.01 5.83
CA ALA A 133 5.05 2.65 6.91
C ALA A 133 4.10 2.85 8.11
N GLN A 134 4.55 2.49 9.31
CA GLN A 134 3.80 2.60 10.56
C GLN A 134 4.63 3.31 11.64
N SER A 135 3.97 4.04 12.53
CA SER A 135 4.62 4.73 13.65
C SER A 135 3.73 4.71 14.90
N LYS A 136 4.38 4.67 16.07
CA LYS A 136 3.74 4.81 17.38
C LYS A 136 3.42 6.28 17.71
N ALA A 137 4.00 7.23 16.98
CA ALA A 137 3.78 8.66 17.17
C ALA A 137 2.57 9.15 16.34
N ALA A 138 1.55 9.70 17.02
CA ALA A 138 0.41 10.31 16.34
C ALA A 138 0.81 11.62 15.62
N PRO A 139 0.42 11.82 14.33
CA PRO A 139 0.71 13.05 13.58
C PRO A 139 0.20 14.32 14.28
N GLN A 140 0.93 15.43 14.11
CA GLN A 140 0.64 16.72 14.74
C GLN A 140 0.61 17.88 13.73
N PRO A 141 -0.34 18.83 13.85
CA PRO A 141 -1.51 18.81 14.73
C PRO A 141 -2.50 17.72 14.30
N ALA A 142 -2.93 16.89 15.25
CA ALA A 142 -3.89 15.83 15.00
C ALA A 142 -5.21 16.42 14.45
N GLY A 143 -5.81 15.74 13.47
CA GLY A 143 -7.11 16.12 12.91
C GLY A 143 -7.11 17.26 11.87
N CYS A 144 -5.97 17.82 11.47
CA CYS A 144 -5.89 18.83 10.39
C CYS A 144 -5.08 18.33 9.18
N PRO A 145 -5.69 17.57 8.23
CA PRO A 145 -4.98 16.92 7.12
C PRO A 145 -4.10 17.86 6.29
N GLY A 146 -4.58 19.08 6.01
CA GLY A 146 -3.83 20.09 5.23
C GLY A 146 -2.65 20.74 5.97
N ARG A 147 -2.31 20.31 7.19
CA ARG A 147 -1.16 20.84 7.96
C ARG A 147 -0.43 19.78 8.81
N ILE A 148 -0.71 18.48 8.64
CA ILE A 148 -0.05 17.44 9.44
C ILE A 148 1.45 17.39 9.20
N GLY A 149 2.20 17.12 10.26
CA GLY A 149 3.56 16.60 10.22
C GLY A 149 3.66 15.36 11.12
N PHE A 150 4.60 14.48 10.82
CA PHE A 150 4.85 13.24 11.55
C PHE A 150 6.35 12.94 11.60
N THR A 151 6.77 12.13 12.56
CA THR A 151 8.16 11.65 12.63
C THR A 151 8.43 10.57 11.57
N PHE A 152 9.70 10.22 11.38
CA PHE A 152 10.07 9.04 10.62
C PHE A 152 9.44 7.78 11.26
N HIS A 153 9.10 6.78 10.43
CA HIS A 153 8.36 5.59 10.86
C HIS A 153 9.19 4.66 11.77
N ASP A 154 8.62 4.27 12.91
CA ASP A 154 9.28 3.53 14.00
C ASP A 154 8.56 2.22 14.41
N ASP A 155 7.52 1.82 13.67
CA ASP A 155 6.74 0.59 13.94
C ASP A 155 6.56 -0.29 12.69
N GLY A 156 7.63 -0.37 11.90
CA GLY A 156 7.70 -1.19 10.69
C GLY A 156 7.46 -0.41 9.40
N PHE A 157 8.24 -0.76 8.38
CA PHE A 157 8.08 -0.30 7.00
C PHE A 157 8.65 -1.36 6.06
N ALA A 158 8.11 -1.46 4.85
CA ALA A 158 8.62 -2.35 3.80
C ALA A 158 8.06 -1.96 2.42
N GLN A 159 8.66 -2.53 1.38
CA GLN A 159 8.03 -2.71 0.07
C GLN A 159 7.56 -4.17 -0.06
N TYR A 160 6.62 -4.45 -0.96
CA TYR A 160 6.13 -5.80 -1.24
C TYR A 160 5.48 -5.87 -2.63
N PHE A 161 5.32 -7.08 -3.15
CA PHE A 161 4.52 -7.34 -4.35
C PHE A 161 3.12 -7.75 -3.94
N ALA A 162 2.12 -7.02 -4.44
CA ALA A 162 0.71 -7.18 -4.13
C ALA A 162 0.00 -7.85 -5.30
N GLU A 163 -0.16 -9.18 -5.24
CA GLU A 163 -0.90 -9.98 -6.23
C GLU A 163 -2.40 -9.71 -6.13
N TYR A 164 -2.94 -8.91 -7.05
CA TYR A 164 -4.32 -8.42 -7.01
C TYR A 164 -5.28 -9.19 -7.94
N ALA A 165 -4.88 -10.36 -8.46
CA ALA A 165 -5.68 -11.17 -9.40
C ALA A 165 -7.12 -11.45 -8.94
N GLY A 166 -7.35 -11.59 -7.62
CA GLY A 166 -8.66 -11.78 -7.02
C GLY A 166 -9.41 -10.49 -6.60
N ALA A 167 -8.82 -9.30 -6.78
CA ALA A 167 -9.36 -8.03 -6.28
C ALA A 167 -10.43 -7.38 -7.19
N VAL A 168 -10.75 -8.02 -8.32
CA VAL A 168 -11.71 -7.51 -9.31
C VAL A 168 -13.11 -8.06 -9.01
N SER A 169 -14.10 -7.18 -8.87
CA SER A 169 -15.46 -7.57 -8.48
C SER A 169 -16.53 -6.87 -9.33
N PRO A 170 -17.57 -7.58 -9.82
CA PRO A 170 -18.68 -6.96 -10.53
C PRO A 170 -19.51 -6.02 -9.62
N LYS A 171 -19.47 -6.22 -8.29
CA LYS A 171 -20.12 -5.35 -7.31
C LYS A 171 -19.41 -4.00 -7.12
N TYR A 172 -18.21 -3.78 -7.70
CA TYR A 172 -17.40 -2.59 -7.43
C TYR A 172 -18.16 -1.27 -7.64
N LYS A 173 -19.08 -1.19 -8.62
CA LYS A 173 -19.91 0.00 -8.86
C LYS A 173 -20.92 0.28 -7.73
N GLU A 174 -21.43 -0.76 -7.07
CA GLU A 174 -22.33 -0.67 -5.92
C GLU A 174 -21.55 -0.25 -4.67
N TRP A 175 -20.43 -0.92 -4.41
CA TRP A 175 -19.51 -0.61 -3.31
C TRP A 175 -18.95 0.83 -3.40
N ALA A 176 -18.51 1.26 -4.59
CA ALA A 176 -17.99 2.60 -4.84
C ALA A 176 -19.04 3.71 -4.72
N ALA A 177 -20.34 3.39 -4.70
CA ALA A 177 -21.43 4.32 -4.45
C ALA A 177 -21.70 4.55 -2.95
N LEU A 178 -21.19 3.69 -2.06
CA LEU A 178 -21.25 3.90 -0.60
C LEU A 178 -20.33 5.04 -0.13
N ALA A 179 -19.33 5.41 -0.95
CA ALA A 179 -18.33 6.42 -0.65
C ALA A 179 -18.94 7.82 -0.70
N THR A 180 -19.37 8.30 0.46
CA THR A 180 -20.23 9.49 0.60
C THR A 180 -19.72 10.50 1.63
N LYS A 181 -18.67 10.18 2.38
CA LYS A 181 -18.18 10.97 3.52
C LYS A 181 -16.83 11.63 3.21
N THR A 182 -16.84 12.90 2.83
CA THR A 182 -15.62 13.73 2.76
C THR A 182 -15.26 14.23 4.16
N VAL A 183 -14.03 13.98 4.62
CA VAL A 183 -13.56 14.39 5.96
C VAL A 183 -12.51 15.48 5.83
N THR A 184 -12.90 16.73 6.10
CA THR A 184 -12.04 17.92 5.96
C THR A 184 -11.10 18.15 7.15
N GLY A 185 -11.36 17.51 8.28
CA GLY A 185 -10.66 17.77 9.54
C GLY A 185 -11.05 19.07 10.25
N THR A 186 -10.37 19.34 11.36
CA THR A 186 -10.56 20.48 12.27
C THR A 186 -9.29 21.31 12.35
N CYS A 187 -9.07 22.15 11.33
CA CYS A 187 -7.93 23.06 11.24
C CYS A 187 -8.20 24.40 11.94
N SER A 188 -8.33 24.39 13.26
CA SER A 188 -8.47 25.58 14.12
C SER A 188 -7.13 25.99 14.75
#